data_AF-A0A2D3WCT6-F1
#
_entry.id   AF-A0A2D3WCT6-F1
#
_cell.length_a   1.000
_cell.length_b   1.000
_cell.length_c   1.000
_cell.angle_alpha   90.00
_cell.angle_beta   90.00
_cell.angle_gamma   90.00
#
_symmetry.space_group_name_H-M   'P 1'
#
loop_
_entity.id
_entity.type
_entity.pdbx_description
1 polymer ?
#
loop_
_entity_poly.entity_id
_entity_poly.type
_entity_poly.pdbx_seq_one_letter_code
_entity_poly.pdbx_strand_id
1 'polypeptide(L)' 'KLQPEMDHKKSLIRDIIIRTFSSKTFEEVSTLKGKDKLKEEVLDKINENLSDGQVKNIYFTDFVVQ' A
#
# COMPACT_ATOMS: atom_id res chain seq x y z
N LYS A 1 -15.05 -9.01 10.43
CA LYS A 1 -15.58 -7.80 9.74
C LYS A 1 -14.57 -7.24 8.74
N LEU A 2 -13.32 -6.99 9.17
CA LEU A 2 -12.25 -6.52 8.28
C LEU A 2 -11.96 -7.47 7.09
N GLN A 3 -11.84 -8.79 7.29
CA GLN A 3 -11.55 -9.74 6.19
C GLN A 3 -12.57 -9.66 5.02
N PRO A 4 -13.89 -9.80 5.26
CA PRO A 4 -14.89 -9.65 4.20
C PRO A 4 -14.85 -8.30 3.48
N GLU A 5 -14.59 -7.22 4.20
CA GLU A 5 -14.46 -5.89 3.60
C GLU A 5 -13.23 -5.78 2.71
N MET A 6 -12.08 -6.28 3.18
CA MET A 6 -10.83 -6.33 2.40
C MET A 6 -11.02 -7.12 1.10
N ASP A 7 -11.77 -8.21 1.14
CA ASP A 7 -12.08 -9.01 -0.04
C ASP A 7 -12.97 -8.25 -1.04
N HIS A 8 -14.02 -7.56 -0.57
CA HIS A 8 -14.86 -6.72 -1.41
C HIS A 8 -14.12 -5.49 -1.99
N LYS A 9 -13.20 -4.90 -1.23
CA LYS A 9 -12.42 -3.72 -1.64
C LYS A 9 -11.09 -4.06 -2.31
N LYS A 10 -10.83 -5.33 -2.62
CA LYS A 10 -9.56 -5.80 -3.18
C LYS A 10 -9.13 -5.04 -4.44
N SER A 11 -10.06 -4.74 -5.34
CA SER A 11 -9.78 -3.97 -6.56
C SER A 11 -9.41 -2.52 -6.26
N LEU A 12 -10.12 -1.88 -5.32
CA LEU A 12 -9.82 -0.51 -4.86
C LEU A 12 -8.44 -0.44 -4.21
N ILE A 13 -8.13 -1.39 -3.32
CA ILE A 13 -6.84 -1.48 -2.64
C ILE A 13 -5.70 -1.63 -3.65
N ARG A 14 -5.88 -2.46 -4.69
CA ARG A 14 -4.89 -2.60 -5.77
C ARG A 14 -4.71 -1.31 -6.55
N ASP A 15 -5.78 -0.58 -6.86
CA ASP A 15 -5.69 0.72 -7.54
C ASP A 15 -4.94 1.75 -6.69
N ILE A 16 -5.22 1.82 -5.37
CA ILE A 16 -4.49 2.66 -4.42
C ILE A 16 -2.98 2.37 -4.44
N ILE A 17 -2.61 1.08 -4.41
CA ILE A 17 -1.21 0.65 -4.49
C ILE A 17 -0.59 1.11 -5.81
N ILE A 18 -1.21 0.77 -6.95
CA ILE A 18 -0.67 1.09 -8.27
C ILE A 18 -0.48 2.60 -8.43
N ARG A 19 -1.50 3.41 -8.13
CA ARG A 19 -1.43 4.88 -8.24
C ARG A 19 -0.35 5.45 -7.34
N THR A 20 -0.24 4.96 -6.11
CA THR A 20 0.80 5.42 -5.17
C THR A 20 2.18 5.14 -5.73
N PHE A 21 2.43 3.95 -6.27
CA PHE A 21 3.72 3.58 -6.85
C PHE A 21 4.02 4.34 -8.16
N SER A 22 3.03 4.51 -9.04
CA SER A 22 3.18 5.24 -10.32
C SER A 22 3.52 6.72 -10.13
N SER A 23 3.27 7.29 -8.94
CA SER A 23 3.61 8.68 -8.62
C SER A 23 5.03 8.88 -8.09
N LYS A 24 5.81 7.80 -7.91
CA LYS A 24 7.13 7.84 -7.29
C LYS A 24 8.25 7.68 -8.33
N THR A 25 9.37 8.33 -8.07
CA THR A 25 10.61 8.16 -8.81
C THR A 25 11.37 6.91 -8.34
N PHE A 26 12.30 6.43 -9.15
CA PHE A 26 13.14 5.29 -8.78
C PHE A 26 13.92 5.52 -7.46
N GLU A 27 14.46 6.72 -7.28
CA GLU A 27 15.23 7.09 -6.09
C GLU A 27 14.38 7.06 -4.81
N GLU A 28 13.12 7.46 -4.92
CA GLU A 28 12.16 7.43 -3.80
C GLU A 28 11.79 6.01 -3.37
N VAL A 29 11.94 5.01 -4.24
CA VAL A 29 11.50 3.62 -3.96
C VAL A 29 12.65 2.63 -3.78
N SER A 30 13.88 3.00 -4.17
CA SER A 30 15.04 2.11 -4.16
C SER A 30 15.72 1.99 -2.79
N THR A 31 15.60 3.00 -1.93
CA THR A 31 16.21 3.02 -0.59
C THR A 31 15.30 2.37 0.46
N LEU A 32 15.88 1.86 1.55
CA LEU A 32 15.11 1.32 2.69
C LEU A 32 14.12 2.35 3.26
N LYS A 33 14.61 3.57 3.51
CA LYS A 33 13.79 4.69 3.99
C LYS A 33 12.66 5.03 3.01
N GLY A 34 12.93 4.97 1.72
CA GLY A 34 11.93 5.16 0.67
C GLY A 34 10.84 4.09 0.70
N LYS A 35 11.23 2.82 0.81
CA LYS A 35 10.32 1.68 0.95
C LYS A 35 9.46 1.77 2.20
N ASP A 36 10.02 2.19 3.33
CA ASP A 36 9.25 2.33 4.58
C ASP A 36 8.23 3.46 4.49
N LYS A 37 8.62 4.62 3.93
CA LYS A 37 7.66 5.69 3.61
C LYS A 37 6.54 5.24 2.68
N LEU A 38 6.87 4.42 1.67
CA LEU A 38 5.89 3.85 0.75
C LEU A 38 4.88 2.94 1.46
N LYS A 39 5.35 2.10 2.39
CA LYS A 39 4.46 1.24 3.18
C LYS A 39 3.53 2.08 4.04
N GLU A 40 4.03 3.12 4.70
CA GLU A 40 3.24 4.05 5.50
C GLU A 40 2.18 4.75 4.63
N GLU A 41 2.57 5.34 3.50
CA GLU A 41 1.64 6.05 2.61
C GLU A 41 0.53 5.12 2.06
N VAL A 42 0.88 3.89 1.68
CA VAL A 42 -0.12 2.90 1.21
C VAL A 42 -1.03 2.47 2.36
N LEU A 43 -0.48 2.25 3.57
CA LEU A 43 -1.24 1.86 4.75
C LEU A 43 -2.27 2.92 5.11
N ASP A 44 -1.86 4.19 5.13
CA ASP A 44 -2.72 5.32 5.46
C ASP A 44 -3.86 5.42 4.44
N LYS A 45 -3.55 5.42 3.14
CA LYS A 45 -4.57 5.49 2.08
C LYS A 45 -5.53 4.29 2.09
N ILE A 46 -5.05 3.09 2.40
CA ILE A 46 -5.94 1.93 2.54
C ILE A 46 -6.89 2.15 3.72
N ASN A 47 -6.36 2.54 4.89
CA ASN A 47 -7.16 2.75 6.10
C ASN A 47 -8.18 3.88 5.96
N GLU A 48 -7.86 4.96 5.24
CA GLU A 48 -8.83 6.02 4.88
C GLU A 48 -10.02 5.50 4.07
N ASN A 49 -9.82 4.40 3.34
CA ASN A 49 -10.84 3.78 2.50
C ASN A 49 -11.50 2.56 3.15
N LEU A 50 -11.14 2.20 4.39
CA LEU A 50 -11.79 1.15 5.17
C LEU A 50 -12.87 1.73 6.08
N SER A 51 -13.97 0.99 6.21
CA SER A 51 -15.11 1.37 7.02
C SER A 51 -15.15 0.58 8.33
N ASP A 52 -14.54 -0.62 8.37
CA ASP A 52 -14.50 -1.49 9.55
C ASP A 52 -13.11 -2.09 9.78
N GLY A 53 -12.47 -1.70 10.90
CA GLY A 53 -11.14 -2.18 11.26
C GLY A 53 -10.02 -1.40 10.57
N GLN A 54 -8.77 -1.84 10.78
CA GLN A 54 -7.58 -1.16 10.30
C GLN A 54 -6.49 -2.16 9.92
N VAL A 55 -5.79 -1.87 8.83
CA VAL A 55 -4.52 -2.50 8.47
C VAL A 55 -3.44 -1.91 9.37
N LYS A 56 -2.70 -2.78 10.06
CA LYS A 56 -1.65 -2.36 11.01
C LYS A 56 -0.26 -2.28 10.38
N ASN A 57 0.02 -3.14 9.41
CA ASN A 57 1.34 -3.23 8.78
C ASN A 57 1.19 -3.69 7.32
N ILE A 58 2.11 -3.24 6.47
CA ILE A 58 2.28 -3.71 5.10
C ILE A 58 3.70 -4.24 4.95
N TYR A 59 3.84 -5.39 4.30
CA TYR A 59 5.12 -6.02 4.02
C TYR A 59 5.27 -6.19 2.51
N PHE A 60 6.36 -5.66 1.96
CA PHE A 60 6.77 -5.98 0.60
C PHE A 60 7.57 -7.29 0.67
N THR A 61 7.03 -8.35 0.08
CA THR A 61 7.68 -9.67 0.05
C THR A 61 8.69 -9.76 -1.08
N ASP A 62 8.42 -9.06 -2.17
CA ASP A 62 9.24 -9.02 -3.37
C ASP A 62 9.41 -7.58 -3.83
N PHE A 63 10.63 -7.24 -4.24
CA PHE A 63 10.95 -5.92 -4.78
C PHE A 63 11.99 -6.08 -5.88
N VAL A 64 11.53 -6.02 -7.13
CA VAL A 64 12.38 -6.19 -8.32
C VAL A 64 12.55 -4.83 -8.99
N VAL A 65 13.80 -4.50 -9.29
CA VAL A 65 14.20 -3.33 -10.07
C VAL A 65 14.98 -3.85 -11.28
N GLN A 66 14.72 -3.32 -12.47
CA GLN A 66 15.45 -3.59 -13.71
C GLN A 66 15.90 -2.28 -14.34
#